data_AF-A0A351F1V9-F1
#
_entry.id   AF-A0A351F1V9-F1
#
_cell.length_a   1.000
_cell.length_b   1.000
_cell.length_c   1.000
_cell.angle_alpha   90.00
_cell.angle_beta   90.00
_cell.angle_gamma   90.00
#
_symmetry.space_group_name_H-M   'P 1'
#
loop_
_entity.id
_entity.type
_entity.pdbx_description
1 polymer ?
#
loop_
_entity_poly.entity_id
_entity_poly.type
_entity_poly.pdbx_seq_one_letter_code
_entity_poly.pdbx_strand_id
1 'polypeptide(L)'
;MKRILFFGLVALFISSCGTQLKPFTQKMYEEYGWSERDLQSVQFYVSRDIVLEKKAMDNITSIKDGKIKVIEDKVIEKLVIKRGTPGSLLFMPKENRLAVSFDNDNNKYLIFGASQKNQGKFMLFAKDWDRNRGVMTYDGQTYYTTSASAMAYLMVDIREAAKVKFSNEVAPGRKVIK
;
A
#
# COMPACT_ATOMS: atom_id res chain seq x y z
N MET A 1 10.18 65.29 -3.60
CA MET A 1 10.17 64.29 -2.51
C MET A 1 9.02 63.31 -2.74
N LYS A 2 9.19 62.06 -2.27
CA LYS A 2 8.27 60.90 -2.31
C LYS A 2 8.51 59.89 -3.44
N ARG A 3 9.50 59.04 -3.14
CA ARG A 3 9.63 57.66 -3.61
C ARG A 3 8.35 56.91 -3.27
N ILE A 4 7.71 56.29 -4.25
CA ILE A 4 6.75 55.21 -3.99
C ILE A 4 7.26 54.02 -4.77
N LEU A 5 7.96 53.14 -4.04
CA LEU A 5 8.22 51.77 -4.47
C LEU A 5 6.88 51.10 -4.76
N PHE A 6 6.63 50.73 -6.01
CA PHE A 6 5.57 49.77 -6.31
C PHE A 6 6.20 48.41 -6.55
N PHE A 7 5.97 47.55 -5.55
CA PHE A 7 6.40 46.18 -5.39
C PHE A 7 6.14 45.35 -6.66
N GLY A 8 7.19 44.71 -7.19
CA GLY A 8 7.05 43.71 -8.25
C GLY A 8 6.24 42.52 -7.75
N LEU A 9 5.02 42.36 -8.26
CA LEU A 9 4.22 41.16 -8.07
C LEU A 9 4.80 40.05 -8.95
N VAL A 10 5.86 39.40 -8.46
CA VAL A 10 6.37 38.16 -9.03
C VAL A 10 5.31 37.09 -8.77
N ALA A 11 4.49 36.83 -9.79
CA ALA A 11 3.62 35.66 -9.85
C ALA A 11 4.50 34.42 -10.00
N LEU A 12 4.98 33.89 -8.87
CA LEU A 12 5.49 32.53 -8.76
C LEU A 12 4.31 31.57 -8.97
N PHE A 13 4.01 31.27 -10.23
CA PHE A 13 3.27 30.06 -10.58
C PHE A 13 4.16 28.87 -10.20
N ILE A 14 4.04 28.46 -8.94
CA ILE A 14 4.55 27.18 -8.45
C ILE A 14 3.89 26.09 -9.29
N SER A 15 4.63 25.62 -10.28
CA SER A 15 4.35 24.40 -11.02
C SER A 15 4.38 23.24 -10.03
N SER A 16 3.24 22.97 -9.40
CA SER A 16 2.99 21.74 -8.66
C SER A 16 2.87 20.61 -9.67
N CYS A 17 4.02 20.18 -10.20
CA CYS A 17 4.15 18.90 -10.88
C CYS A 17 4.06 17.82 -9.78
N GLY A 18 2.85 17.60 -9.29
CA GLY A 18 2.57 16.62 -8.25
C GLY A 18 2.90 15.24 -8.78
N THR A 19 3.69 14.49 -8.02
CA THR A 19 4.05 13.11 -8.31
C THR A 19 2.79 12.28 -8.55
N GLN A 20 2.59 11.79 -9.77
CA GLN A 20 1.39 11.03 -10.11
C GLN A 20 1.56 9.57 -9.68
N LEU A 21 1.16 9.28 -8.45
CA LEU A 21 1.16 7.91 -7.93
C LEU A 21 0.21 7.02 -8.75
N LYS A 22 0.72 5.89 -9.23
CA LYS A 22 -0.06 4.88 -9.95
C LYS A 22 -0.27 3.65 -9.08
N PRO A 23 -1.40 2.93 -9.21
CA PRO A 23 -1.60 1.66 -8.52
C PRO A 23 -0.48 0.67 -8.88
N PHE A 24 0.11 0.04 -7.87
CA PHE A 24 1.01 -1.09 -8.08
C PHE A 24 0.16 -2.32 -8.39
N THR A 25 0.41 -2.96 -9.54
CA THR A 25 -0.41 -4.07 -10.05
C THR A 25 0.44 -5.28 -10.40
N GLN A 26 -0.20 -6.45 -10.39
CA GLN A 26 0.40 -7.71 -10.80
C GLN A 26 1.00 -7.62 -12.20
N LYS A 27 0.27 -7.02 -13.15
CA LYS A 27 0.77 -6.81 -14.52
C LYS A 27 2.08 -6.02 -14.52
N MET A 28 2.14 -4.93 -13.74
CA MET A 28 3.34 -4.10 -13.63
C MET A 28 4.52 -4.91 -13.05
N TYR A 29 4.27 -5.66 -11.98
CA TYR A 29 5.27 -6.53 -11.35
C TYR A 29 5.83 -7.57 -12.34
N GLU A 30 4.96 -8.23 -13.11
CA GLU A 30 5.33 -9.24 -14.11
C GLU A 30 6.03 -8.62 -15.34
N GLU A 31 5.51 -7.50 -15.86
CA GLU A 31 6.01 -6.84 -17.07
C GLU A 31 7.45 -6.33 -16.91
N TYR A 32 7.78 -5.79 -15.73
CA TYR A 32 9.14 -5.32 -15.43
C TYR A 32 10.05 -6.38 -14.81
N GLY A 33 9.52 -7.55 -14.44
CA GLY A 33 10.29 -8.66 -13.91
C GLY A 33 11.06 -8.33 -12.62
N TRP A 34 10.49 -7.49 -11.76
CA TRP A 34 11.18 -7.04 -10.54
C TRP A 34 11.40 -8.19 -9.54
N SER A 35 12.62 -8.29 -9.03
CA SER A 35 12.93 -9.15 -7.89
C SER A 35 12.48 -8.52 -6.57
N GLU A 36 12.42 -9.32 -5.50
CA GLU A 36 12.18 -8.80 -4.15
C GLU A 36 13.18 -7.69 -3.78
N ARG A 37 14.46 -7.84 -4.16
CA ARG A 37 15.51 -6.84 -3.92
C ARG A 37 15.25 -5.53 -4.66
N ASP A 38 14.74 -5.61 -5.89
CA ASP A 38 14.38 -4.40 -6.65
C ASP A 38 13.22 -3.68 -5.95
N LEU A 39 12.21 -4.43 -5.51
CA LEU A 39 11.03 -3.89 -4.81
C LEU A 39 11.36 -3.33 -3.42
N GLN A 40 12.38 -3.84 -2.72
CA GLN A 40 12.89 -3.24 -1.48
C GLN A 40 13.46 -1.83 -1.69
N SER A 41 13.86 -1.48 -2.92
CA SER A 41 14.31 -0.13 -3.29
C SER A 41 13.17 0.79 -3.74
N VAL A 42 11.92 0.29 -3.77
CA VAL A 42 10.73 1.04 -4.17
C VAL A 42 10.04 1.64 -2.96
N GLN A 43 9.71 2.94 -3.03
CA GLN A 43 8.82 3.58 -2.08
C GLN A 43 7.36 3.30 -2.47
N PHE A 44 6.65 2.59 -1.61
CA PHE A 44 5.21 2.39 -1.74
C PHE A 44 4.42 3.45 -0.97
N TYR A 45 3.17 3.64 -1.37
CA TYR A 45 2.22 4.52 -0.72
C TYR A 45 0.85 3.84 -0.62
N VAL A 46 0.14 4.06 0.47
CA VAL A 46 -1.22 3.52 0.62
C VAL A 46 -2.28 4.43 -0.02
N SER A 47 -3.22 3.84 -0.77
CA SER A 47 -4.23 4.60 -1.53
C SER A 47 -5.36 5.23 -0.70
N ARG A 48 -5.54 4.80 0.55
CA ARG A 48 -6.55 5.32 1.49
C ARG A 48 -6.14 5.03 2.93
N ASP A 49 -6.86 5.62 3.88
CA ASP A 49 -6.64 5.36 5.31
C ASP A 49 -6.88 3.87 5.63
N ILE A 50 -5.93 3.25 6.34
CA ILE A 50 -6.08 1.94 6.96
C ILE A 50 -6.27 2.15 8.46
N VAL A 51 -7.36 1.60 8.99
CA VAL A 51 -7.67 1.67 10.42
C VAL A 51 -7.53 0.27 11.00
N LEU A 52 -6.60 0.13 11.95
CA LEU A 52 -6.39 -1.09 12.71
C LEU A 52 -6.95 -0.91 14.12
N GLU A 53 -7.72 -1.89 14.57
CA GLU A 53 -8.31 -1.91 15.90
C GLU A 53 -7.86 -3.16 16.65
N LYS A 54 -7.26 -2.97 17.83
CA LYS A 54 -7.01 -4.05 18.78
C LYS A 54 -8.16 -4.10 19.76
N LYS A 55 -8.67 -5.29 20.01
CA LYS A 55 -9.80 -5.54 20.91
C LYS A 55 -9.33 -6.27 22.16
N ALA A 56 -9.85 -5.90 23.32
CA ALA A 56 -9.69 -6.72 24.52
C ALA A 56 -10.61 -7.94 24.40
N MET A 57 -10.07 -9.14 24.58
CA MET A 57 -10.85 -10.35 24.77
C MET A 57 -11.28 -10.45 26.24
N ASP A 58 -12.19 -9.59 26.68
CA ASP A 58 -12.89 -9.78 27.95
C ASP A 58 -14.25 -10.42 27.68
N ASN A 59 -14.30 -11.75 27.76
CA ASN A 59 -15.57 -12.48 27.80
C ASN A 59 -16.25 -12.24 29.15
N ILE A 60 -16.95 -11.13 29.32
CA ILE A 60 -17.86 -10.97 30.47
C ILE A 60 -19.23 -11.54 30.06
N THR A 61 -19.50 -12.77 30.49
CA THR A 61 -20.86 -13.30 30.57
C THR A 61 -21.51 -12.74 31.83
N SER A 62 -22.55 -11.91 31.69
CA SER A 62 -23.41 -11.51 32.81
C SER A 62 -24.77 -12.18 32.67
N ILE A 63 -25.20 -12.87 33.74
CA ILE A 63 -26.53 -13.45 33.86
C ILE A 63 -27.37 -12.50 34.71
N LYS A 64 -28.40 -11.91 34.10
CA LYS A 64 -29.41 -11.10 34.80
C LYS A 64 -30.79 -11.59 34.34
N ASP A 65 -31.68 -11.85 35.29
CA ASP A 65 -33.07 -12.29 35.03
C ASP A 65 -33.19 -13.54 34.13
N GLY A 66 -32.27 -14.50 34.28
CA GLY A 66 -32.29 -15.78 33.53
C GLY A 66 -31.91 -15.65 32.05
N LYS A 67 -31.43 -14.49 31.60
CA LYS A 67 -30.98 -14.26 30.22
C LYS A 67 -29.47 -14.06 30.19
N ILE A 68 -28.78 -14.81 29.32
CA ILE A 68 -27.36 -14.60 29.05
C ILE A 68 -27.25 -13.37 28.14
N LYS A 69 -26.59 -12.31 28.63
CA LYS A 69 -26.27 -11.14 27.82
C LYS A 69 -24.76 -11.13 27.56
N VAL A 70 -24.38 -11.29 26.29
CA VAL A 70 -23.00 -11.14 25.80
C VAL A 70 -22.88 -9.73 25.24
N ILE A 71 -22.02 -8.89 25.83
CA ILE A 71 -21.73 -7.52 25.39
C ILE A 71 -20.24 -7.28 25.65
N GLU A 72 -19.43 -6.64 24.83
CA GLU A 72 -19.29 -6.40 23.39
C GLU A 72 -17.80 -6.04 23.26
N ASP A 73 -17.13 -6.47 22.19
CA ASP A 73 -15.70 -6.22 21.97
C ASP A 73 -15.27 -4.78 22.31
N LYS A 74 -14.50 -4.57 23.39
CA LYS A 74 -13.93 -3.25 23.70
C LYS A 74 -12.72 -3.00 22.81
N VAL A 75 -12.79 -2.00 21.93
CA VAL A 75 -11.60 -1.49 21.22
C VAL A 75 -10.70 -0.82 22.25
N ILE A 76 -9.50 -1.38 22.43
CA ILE A 76 -8.50 -0.88 23.39
C ILE A 76 -7.41 -0.06 22.70
N GLU A 77 -7.21 -0.28 21.40
CA GLU A 77 -6.21 0.44 20.63
C GLU A 77 -6.73 0.69 19.21
N LYS A 78 -6.48 1.89 18.69
CA LYS A 78 -6.81 2.27 17.33
C LYS A 78 -5.61 2.93 16.68
N LEU A 79 -5.10 2.31 15.62
CA LEU A 79 -4.01 2.82 14.81
C LEU A 79 -4.53 3.22 13.43
N VAL A 80 -4.05 4.34 12.91
CA VAL A 80 -4.46 4.85 11.60
C VAL A 80 -3.24 5.11 10.73
N ILE A 81 -3.10 4.35 9.64
CA ILE A 81 -2.13 4.61 8.58
C ILE A 81 -2.83 5.49 7.55
N LYS A 82 -2.41 6.74 7.41
CA LYS A 82 -3.06 7.71 6.54
C LYS A 82 -2.81 7.42 5.06
N ARG A 83 -3.76 7.78 4.20
CA ARG A 83 -3.56 7.81 2.74
C ARG A 83 -2.25 8.53 2.40
N GLY A 84 -1.45 7.94 1.53
CA GLY A 84 -0.19 8.50 1.09
C GLY A 84 0.95 8.34 2.10
N THR A 85 0.75 7.58 3.20
CA THR A 85 1.86 7.22 4.09
C THR A 85 2.89 6.41 3.29
N PRO A 86 4.16 6.81 3.27
CA PRO A 86 5.23 6.07 2.61
C PRO A 86 5.51 4.77 3.37
N GLY A 87 5.73 3.68 2.63
CA GLY A 87 6.14 2.40 3.17
C GLY A 87 7.16 1.68 2.30
N SER A 88 7.93 0.79 2.92
CA SER A 88 8.97 -0.02 2.28
C SER A 88 8.64 -1.51 2.38
N LEU A 89 8.98 -2.26 1.33
CA LEU A 89 8.90 -3.72 1.36
C LEU A 89 9.94 -4.26 2.35
N LEU A 90 9.50 -5.10 3.29
CA LEU A 90 10.38 -5.85 4.17
C LEU A 90 10.75 -7.19 3.54
N PHE A 91 9.73 -7.97 3.17
CA PHE A 91 9.89 -9.28 2.57
C PHE A 91 8.64 -9.73 1.79
N MET A 92 8.78 -10.78 0.99
CA MET A 92 7.68 -11.42 0.28
C MET A 92 7.34 -12.80 0.90
N PRO A 93 6.30 -12.94 1.73
CA PRO A 93 5.96 -14.23 2.34
C PRO A 93 5.55 -15.30 1.33
N LYS A 94 5.04 -14.89 0.16
CA LYS A 94 4.71 -15.72 -1.00
C LYS A 94 4.81 -14.88 -2.26
N GLU A 95 4.84 -15.55 -3.40
CA GLU A 95 4.59 -14.89 -4.69
C GLU A 95 3.29 -14.08 -4.62
N ASN A 96 3.33 -12.83 -5.08
CA ASN A 96 2.21 -11.90 -5.07
C ASN A 96 1.68 -11.54 -3.67
N ARG A 97 2.52 -11.63 -2.64
CA ARG A 97 2.28 -11.09 -1.30
C ARG A 97 3.48 -10.25 -0.88
N LEU A 98 3.24 -8.99 -0.51
CA LEU A 98 4.26 -8.06 -0.05
C LEU A 98 4.00 -7.72 1.41
N ALA A 99 4.98 -7.90 2.28
CA ALA A 99 4.97 -7.38 3.63
C ALA A 99 5.55 -5.96 3.63
N VAL A 100 4.69 -4.95 3.74
CA VAL A 100 5.08 -3.54 3.66
C VAL A 100 4.95 -2.91 5.05
N SER A 101 6.03 -2.29 5.53
CA SER A 101 6.01 -1.46 6.73
C SER A 101 5.74 -0.01 6.36
N PHE A 102 4.91 0.66 7.15
CA PHE A 102 4.66 2.11 7.10
C PHE A 102 5.13 2.80 8.40
N ASP A 103 5.98 2.11 9.16
CA ASP A 103 6.52 2.53 10.45
C ASP A 103 8.06 2.36 10.40
N ASN A 104 8.76 2.94 11.37
CA ASN A 104 10.21 2.78 11.53
C ASN A 104 10.59 1.41 12.12
N ASP A 105 9.62 0.68 12.69
CA ASP A 105 9.80 -0.68 13.20
C ASP A 105 9.49 -1.74 12.14
N ASN A 106 10.43 -2.65 11.91
CA ASN A 106 10.27 -3.75 10.95
C ASN A 106 9.30 -4.85 11.41
N ASN A 107 8.87 -4.86 12.68
CA ASN A 107 7.81 -5.76 13.16
C ASN A 107 6.40 -5.25 12.81
N LYS A 108 6.29 -3.99 12.39
CA LYS A 108 5.03 -3.28 12.14
C LYS A 108 4.69 -3.19 10.66
N TYR A 109 4.34 -4.33 10.08
CA TYR A 109 4.00 -4.43 8.66
C TYR A 109 2.58 -4.96 8.42
N LEU A 110 2.09 -4.68 7.22
CA LEU A 110 0.85 -5.23 6.70
C LEU A 110 1.14 -6.03 5.43
N ILE A 111 0.34 -7.06 5.18
CA ILE A 111 0.45 -7.84 3.94
C ILE A 111 -0.46 -7.23 2.88
N PHE A 112 0.06 -7.07 1.67
CA PHE A 112 -0.69 -6.69 0.49
C PHE A 112 -0.60 -7.81 -0.55
N GLY A 113 -1.72 -8.14 -1.19
CA GLY A 113 -1.79 -9.23 -2.15
C GLY A 113 -2.48 -8.84 -3.45
N ALA A 114 -1.98 -9.37 -4.56
CA ALA A 114 -2.59 -9.17 -5.87
C ALA A 114 -4.04 -9.68 -5.87
N SER A 115 -4.96 -8.84 -6.33
CA SER A 115 -6.39 -9.14 -6.41
C SER A 115 -6.87 -9.12 -7.85
N GLN A 116 -7.18 -10.29 -8.40
CA GLN A 116 -7.72 -10.41 -9.76
C GLN A 116 -9.02 -9.59 -9.95
N LYS A 117 -9.90 -9.60 -8.93
CA LYS A 117 -11.14 -8.82 -8.93
C LYS A 117 -10.91 -7.30 -9.00
N ASN A 118 -9.74 -6.83 -8.55
CA ASN A 118 -9.37 -5.41 -8.54
C ASN A 118 -8.27 -5.11 -9.56
N GLN A 119 -8.34 -5.70 -10.76
CA GLN A 119 -7.41 -5.44 -11.87
C GLN A 119 -5.94 -5.72 -11.49
N GLY A 120 -5.72 -6.74 -10.66
CA GLY A 120 -4.38 -7.14 -10.21
C GLY A 120 -3.74 -6.18 -9.20
N LYS A 121 -4.45 -5.17 -8.67
CA LYS A 121 -3.91 -4.29 -7.63
C LYS A 121 -3.48 -5.08 -6.40
N PHE A 122 -2.40 -4.66 -5.76
CA PHE A 122 -1.95 -5.19 -4.49
C PHE A 122 -2.76 -4.58 -3.35
N MET A 123 -3.86 -5.25 -3.00
CA MET A 123 -4.83 -4.82 -2.00
C MET A 123 -4.41 -5.27 -0.59
N LEU A 124 -4.87 -4.56 0.44
CA LEU A 124 -4.68 -4.97 1.84
C LEU A 124 -5.20 -6.42 2.02
N PHE A 125 -4.33 -7.28 2.49
CA PHE A 125 -4.58 -8.71 2.62
C PHE A 125 -4.70 -9.07 4.11
N ALA A 126 -5.84 -9.66 4.46
CA ALA A 126 -6.07 -10.21 5.79
C ALA A 126 -5.87 -11.73 5.78
N LYS A 127 -5.48 -12.29 6.93
CA LYS A 127 -5.40 -13.74 7.14
C LYS A 127 -6.78 -14.38 7.03
N ASP A 128 -7.80 -13.68 7.53
CA ASP A 128 -9.20 -14.10 7.52
C ASP A 128 -10.11 -12.89 7.31
N TRP A 129 -11.26 -13.12 6.68
CA TRP A 129 -12.34 -12.15 6.52
C TRP A 129 -13.64 -12.77 7.04
N ASP A 130 -14.10 -12.32 8.21
CA ASP A 130 -15.52 -12.45 8.56
C ASP A 130 -16.30 -11.36 7.81
N ARG A 131 -17.61 -11.54 7.61
CA ARG A 131 -18.50 -10.77 6.72
C ARG A 131 -18.27 -9.25 6.73
N ASN A 132 -17.79 -8.68 7.83
CA ASN A 132 -17.52 -7.25 7.99
C ASN A 132 -16.11 -6.87 8.47
N ARG A 133 -15.23 -7.84 8.76
CA ARG A 133 -13.95 -7.60 9.46
C ARG A 133 -12.82 -8.47 8.93
N GLY A 134 -11.68 -7.84 8.66
CA GLY A 134 -10.44 -8.53 8.31
C GLY A 134 -9.54 -8.71 9.54
N VAL A 135 -8.93 -9.88 9.68
CA VAL A 135 -7.96 -10.22 10.74
C VAL A 135 -6.54 -10.18 10.19
N MET A 136 -5.65 -9.44 10.85
CA MET A 136 -4.25 -9.33 10.43
C MET A 136 -3.29 -9.32 11.61
N THR A 137 -2.03 -9.63 11.31
CA THR A 137 -0.92 -9.48 12.26
C THR A 137 -0.26 -8.13 12.02
N TYR A 138 -0.06 -7.36 13.09
CA TYR A 138 0.70 -6.11 13.09
C TYR A 138 1.43 -6.02 14.43
N ASP A 139 2.73 -5.72 14.43
CA ASP A 139 3.56 -5.73 15.64
C ASP A 139 3.53 -7.07 16.41
N GLY A 140 3.48 -8.19 15.66
CA GLY A 140 3.32 -9.53 16.23
C GLY A 140 1.97 -9.81 16.91
N GLN A 141 1.06 -8.84 16.94
CA GLN A 141 -0.24 -8.94 17.61
C GLN A 141 -1.39 -9.01 16.60
N THR A 142 -2.54 -9.49 17.05
CA THR A 142 -3.74 -9.57 16.21
C THR A 142 -4.49 -8.24 16.23
N TYR A 143 -4.72 -7.70 15.04
CA TYR A 143 -5.53 -6.51 14.79
C TYR A 143 -6.69 -6.83 13.85
N TYR A 144 -7.74 -6.01 13.94
CA TYR A 144 -8.91 -6.08 13.09
C TYR A 144 -9.00 -4.83 12.23
N THR A 145 -9.53 -4.98 11.02
CA THR A 145 -9.83 -3.85 10.11
C THR A 145 -11.26 -3.93 9.60
N THR A 146 -11.80 -2.79 9.19
CA THR A 146 -13.09 -2.73 8.49
C THR A 146 -12.95 -3.04 7.00
N SER A 147 -14.07 -3.36 6.35
CA SER A 147 -14.16 -3.51 4.89
C SER A 147 -13.74 -2.25 4.12
N ALA A 148 -13.88 -1.06 4.70
CA ALA A 148 -13.46 0.19 4.05
C ALA A 148 -11.93 0.25 3.85
N SER A 149 -11.19 -0.18 4.88
CA SER A 149 -9.72 -0.28 4.84
C SER A 149 -9.24 -1.49 4.03
N ALA A 150 -10.06 -2.54 3.87
CA ALA A 150 -9.78 -3.67 2.96
C ALA A 150 -9.53 -3.24 1.51
N MET A 151 -10.16 -2.12 1.11
CA MET A 151 -10.05 -1.57 -0.24
C MET A 151 -8.77 -0.73 -0.44
N ALA A 152 -7.91 -0.63 0.59
CA ALA A 152 -6.61 0.00 0.45
C ALA A 152 -5.70 -0.83 -0.45
N TYR A 153 -4.88 -0.16 -1.24
CA TYR A 153 -3.91 -0.79 -2.14
C TYR A 153 -2.63 0.03 -2.23
N LEU A 154 -1.56 -0.63 -2.65
CA LEU A 154 -0.25 -0.01 -2.84
C LEU A 154 -0.22 0.83 -4.12
N MET A 155 0.44 1.97 -4.03
CA MET A 155 0.74 2.87 -5.13
C MET A 155 2.25 3.14 -5.18
N VAL A 156 2.76 3.47 -6.35
CA VAL A 156 4.17 3.79 -6.59
C VAL A 156 4.28 5.02 -7.48
N ASP A 157 5.36 5.79 -7.30
CA ASP A 157 5.76 6.79 -8.30
C ASP A 157 6.52 6.08 -9.41
N ILE A 158 5.83 5.80 -10.52
CA ILE A 158 6.49 5.35 -11.74
C ILE A 158 6.51 6.51 -12.72
N ARG A 159 7.71 7.04 -12.92
CA ARG A 159 7.97 7.94 -14.04
C ARG A 159 8.19 7.04 -15.24
N GLU A 160 7.21 7.02 -16.14
CA GLU A 160 7.40 6.40 -17.45
C GLU A 160 8.60 7.11 -18.11
N ALA A 161 9.77 6.47 -18.07
CA ALA A 161 10.91 6.92 -18.85
C ALA A 161 10.42 6.94 -20.30
N ALA A 162 10.27 8.16 -20.84
CA ALA A 162 9.64 8.43 -22.12
C ALA A 162 10.07 7.39 -23.17
N LYS A 163 9.19 6.44 -23.51
CA LYS A 163 9.37 5.40 -24.52
C LYS A 163 10.79 4.82 -24.53
N VAL A 164 11.03 3.70 -23.84
CA VAL A 164 12.16 2.83 -24.18
C VAL A 164 12.10 2.59 -25.70
N LYS A 165 12.97 3.28 -26.44
CA LYS A 165 13.14 3.06 -27.88
C LYS A 165 13.74 1.67 -28.00
N PHE A 166 12.93 0.68 -28.34
CA PHE A 166 13.44 -0.61 -28.80
C PHE A 166 14.38 -0.34 -29.98
N SER A 167 15.68 -0.43 -29.73
CA SER A 167 16.68 -0.49 -30.80
C SER A 167 16.68 -1.93 -31.30
N ASN A 168 15.81 -2.22 -32.27
CA ASN A 168 15.83 -3.49 -32.97
C ASN A 168 17.05 -3.50 -33.90
N GLU A 169 18.14 -4.11 -33.47
CA GLU A 169 19.24 -4.44 -34.37
C GLU A 169 18.92 -5.75 -35.08
N VAL A 170 18.70 -5.69 -36.40
CA VAL A 170 18.44 -6.88 -37.21
C VAL A 170 19.78 -7.49 -37.59
N ALA A 171 20.06 -8.69 -37.07
CA ALA A 171 21.28 -9.40 -37.42
C ALA A 171 21.31 -9.71 -38.94
N PRO A 172 22.40 -9.43 -39.66
CA PRO A 172 22.46 -9.53 -41.13
C PRO A 172 22.47 -10.98 -41.66
N GLY A 173 22.53 -11.98 -40.78
CA GLY A 173 22.74 -13.38 -41.15
C GLY A 173 24.16 -13.65 -41.68
N ARG A 174 24.60 -14.91 -41.62
CA ARG A 174 25.90 -15.35 -42.13
C ARG A 174 25.68 -16.48 -43.15
N LYS A 175 26.23 -16.34 -44.35
CA LYS A 175 26.17 -17.39 -45.39
C LYS A 175 27.31 -18.40 -45.20
N VAL A 176 27.02 -19.67 -45.50
CA VAL A 176 28.03 -20.73 -45.58
C VAL A 176 28.78 -20.57 -46.89
N ILE A 177 30.12 -20.46 -46.81
CA ILE A 177 31.00 -20.43 -47.98
C ILE A 177 31.35 -21.89 -48.29
N LYS A 178 31.05 -22.34 -49.52
CA LYS A 178 31.50 -23.63 -50.05
C LYS A 178 32.84 -23.47 -50.74
#